data_AF-A0A160PT19-F1
#
_entry.id   AF-A0A160PT19-F1
#
_cell.length_a   1.000
_cell.length_b   1.000
_cell.length_c   1.000
_cell.angle_alpha   90.00
_cell.angle_beta   90.00
_cell.angle_gamma   90.00
#
_symmetry.space_group_name_H-M   'P 1'
#
loop_
_entity.id
_entity.type
_entity.pdbx_description
1 polymer ?
#
loop_
_entity_poly.entity_id
_entity_poly.type
_entity_poly.pdbx_seq_one_letter_code
_entity_poly.pdbx_strand_id
1 'polypeptide(L)'
;MTPITTTNTPLYSALLHTRISDAELLTPTTTVHEILVYGPADCPGCTATLDFFARKNMPATKVTVAAGDVAHTYITQDLGYLQAPVVTIRVSPPKTDHDNEHNTQILHWAGVNRYLMQALSRTHF
;
A
#
# COMPACT_ATOMS: atom_id res chain seq x y z
N MET A 1 11.26 -10.76 34.22
CA MET A 1 11.64 -10.31 32.87
C MET A 1 10.75 -11.04 31.88
N THR A 2 9.70 -10.39 31.40
CA THR A 2 8.85 -10.91 30.31
C THR A 2 9.57 -10.68 28.98
N PRO A 3 9.60 -11.67 28.07
CA PRO A 3 10.16 -11.46 26.74
C PRO A 3 9.19 -10.55 25.96
N ILE A 4 9.70 -9.43 25.48
CA ILE A 4 9.02 -8.60 24.49
C ILE A 4 9.15 -9.37 23.17
N THR A 5 8.16 -10.22 22.86
CA THR A 5 8.05 -10.85 21.56
C THR A 5 7.84 -9.72 20.56
N THR A 6 8.91 -9.37 19.83
CA THR A 6 8.84 -8.42 18.73
C THR A 6 7.91 -9.03 17.69
N THR A 7 6.71 -8.46 17.56
CA THR A 7 5.66 -8.90 16.66
C THR A 7 6.16 -8.76 15.23
N ASN A 8 6.75 -9.82 14.67
CA ASN A 8 7.19 -9.91 13.28
C ASN A 8 6.02 -10.13 12.30
N THR A 9 4.77 -9.96 12.76
CA THR A 9 3.63 -9.84 11.87
C THR A 9 3.71 -8.44 11.25
N PRO A 10 3.87 -8.29 9.92
CA PRO A 10 3.80 -6.97 9.32
C PRO A 10 2.45 -6.37 9.74
N LEU A 11 2.46 -5.17 10.30
CA LEU A 11 1.31 -4.48 10.92
C LEU A 11 0.06 -4.41 10.02
N TYR A 12 0.22 -4.74 8.74
CA TYR A 12 -0.80 -4.74 7.71
C TYR A 12 -1.56 -6.06 7.55
N SER A 13 -1.06 -7.21 8.03
CA SER A 13 -1.76 -8.51 7.83
C SER A 13 -3.09 -8.59 8.58
N ALA A 14 -3.31 -7.75 9.60
CA ALA A 14 -4.56 -7.69 10.36
C ALA A 14 -5.62 -6.75 9.75
N LEU A 15 -5.27 -5.99 8.71
CA LEU A 15 -6.19 -5.08 8.03
C LEU A 15 -6.86 -5.78 6.85
N LEU A 16 -8.04 -5.30 6.46
CA LEU A 16 -8.70 -5.79 5.24
C LEU A 16 -7.86 -5.44 4.01
N HIS A 17 -7.48 -6.45 3.22
CA HIS A 17 -6.83 -6.26 1.91
C HIS A 17 -7.86 -6.30 0.80
N THR A 18 -7.82 -5.29 -0.06
CA THR A 18 -8.68 -5.23 -1.23
C THR A 18 -7.82 -4.94 -2.45
N ARG A 19 -7.91 -5.79 -3.47
CA ARG A 19 -7.35 -5.44 -4.77
C ARG A 19 -8.07 -4.22 -5.27
N ILE A 20 -7.34 -3.21 -5.69
CA ILE A 20 -7.95 -1.95 -6.14
C ILE A 20 -8.82 -2.10 -7.40
N SER A 21 -8.71 -3.21 -8.14
CA SER A 21 -9.67 -3.58 -9.20
C SER A 21 -11.07 -3.85 -8.67
N ASP A 22 -11.16 -4.29 -7.43
CA ASP A 22 -12.38 -4.75 -6.75
C ASP A 22 -12.86 -3.72 -5.73
N ALA A 23 -12.04 -2.69 -5.45
CA ALA A 23 -12.39 -1.60 -4.57
C ALA A 23 -13.46 -0.73 -5.25
N GLU A 24 -14.63 -0.64 -4.62
CA GLU A 24 -15.60 0.42 -4.91
C GLU A 24 -14.87 1.75 -4.65
N LEU A 25 -14.52 2.38 -5.77
CA LEU A 25 -13.68 3.55 -5.97
C LEU A 25 -13.29 4.33 -4.71
N LEU A 26 -11.98 4.48 -4.52
CA LEU A 26 -11.39 5.61 -3.80
C LEU A 26 -12.20 6.88 -4.06
N THR A 27 -12.96 7.32 -3.06
CA THR A 27 -13.76 8.53 -3.16
C THR A 27 -12.88 9.75 -2.91
N PRO A 28 -13.25 10.95 -3.38
CA PRO A 28 -12.53 12.19 -3.08
C PRO A 28 -12.37 12.48 -1.58
N THR A 29 -13.18 11.83 -0.75
CA THR A 29 -13.19 11.99 0.70
C THR A 29 -12.42 10.90 1.44
N THR A 30 -11.81 9.97 0.71
CA THR A 30 -10.94 8.93 1.27
C THR A 30 -9.63 9.55 1.74
N THR A 31 -9.23 9.26 2.97
CA THR A 31 -7.94 9.70 3.51
C THR A 31 -6.88 8.64 3.23
N VAL A 32 -5.83 8.99 2.49
CA VAL A 32 -4.61 8.18 2.37
C VAL A 32 -3.66 8.53 3.51
N HIS A 33 -3.25 7.51 4.25
CA HIS A 33 -2.28 7.62 5.35
C HIS A 33 -0.87 7.29 4.89
N GLU A 34 -0.73 6.34 3.97
CA GLU A 34 0.56 5.82 3.56
C GLU A 34 0.49 5.16 2.18
N ILE A 35 1.57 5.30 1.42
CA ILE A 35 1.79 4.60 0.14
C ILE A 35 3.14 3.89 0.22
N LEU A 36 3.13 2.56 0.11
CA LEU A 36 4.33 1.73 0.10
C LEU A 36 4.52 1.09 -1.27
N VAL A 37 5.76 1.11 -1.77
CA VAL A 37 6.15 0.51 -3.05
C VAL A 37 7.19 -0.57 -2.79
N TYR A 38 6.76 -1.82 -2.88
CA TYR A 38 7.59 -3.01 -2.65
C TYR A 38 8.25 -3.48 -3.93
N GLY A 39 9.53 -3.82 -3.84
CA GLY A 39 10.25 -4.51 -4.90
C GLY A 39 11.74 -4.66 -4.58
N PRO A 40 12.51 -5.34 -5.45
CA PRO A 40 13.93 -5.54 -5.24
C PRO A 40 14.72 -4.21 -5.26
N ALA A 41 15.98 -4.28 -4.82
CA ALA A 41 16.87 -3.12 -4.77
C ALA A 41 16.97 -2.44 -6.15
N ASP A 42 17.25 -3.21 -7.19
CA ASP A 42 17.15 -2.75 -8.57
C ASP A 42 15.75 -3.05 -9.14
N CYS A 43 14.94 -2.00 -9.28
CA CYS A 43 13.56 -2.10 -9.72
C CYS A 43 13.15 -0.82 -10.47
N PRO A 44 13.36 -0.75 -11.80
CA PRO A 44 13.00 0.42 -12.60
C PRO A 44 11.52 0.79 -12.50
N GLY A 45 10.64 -0.21 -12.39
CA GLY A 45 9.21 0.01 -12.18
C GLY A 45 8.90 0.66 -10.82
N CYS A 46 9.64 0.32 -9.78
CA CYS A 46 9.50 0.94 -8.46
C CYS A 46 9.90 2.42 -8.52
N THR A 47 11.03 2.73 -9.18
CA THR A 47 11.49 4.11 -9.40
C THR A 47 10.44 4.91 -10.16
N ALA A 48 9.91 4.38 -11.27
CA ALA A 48 8.89 5.07 -12.06
C ALA A 48 7.60 5.36 -11.26
N THR A 49 7.19 4.45 -10.38
CA THR A 49 6.04 4.63 -9.48
C THR A 49 6.31 5.70 -8.42
N LEU A 50 7.47 5.68 -7.76
CA LEU A 50 7.86 6.70 -6.77
C LEU A 50 7.93 8.09 -7.40
N ASP A 51 8.56 8.20 -8.58
CA ASP A 51 8.65 9.45 -9.32
C ASP A 51 7.27 10.00 -9.71
N PHE A 52 6.31 9.12 -10.03
CA PHE A 52 4.94 9.53 -10.30
C PHE A 52 4.30 10.18 -9.07
N PHE A 53 4.37 9.52 -7.91
CA PHE A 53 3.77 10.03 -6.68
C PHE A 53 4.47 11.30 -6.19
N ALA A 54 5.79 11.39 -6.31
CA ALA A 54 6.56 12.60 -6.01
C ALA A 54 6.09 13.80 -6.84
N ARG A 55 5.88 13.63 -8.17
CA ARG A 55 5.33 14.69 -9.04
C ARG A 55 3.90 15.13 -8.68
N LYS A 56 3.17 14.32 -7.91
CA LYS A 56 1.82 14.59 -7.43
C LYS A 56 1.80 15.10 -5.99
N ASN A 57 2.97 15.37 -5.38
CA ASN A 57 3.10 15.72 -3.97
C ASN A 57 2.49 14.67 -3.02
N MET A 58 2.51 13.40 -3.44
CA MET A 58 2.06 12.27 -2.63
C MET A 58 3.31 11.52 -2.16
N PRO A 59 3.73 11.64 -0.89
CA PRO A 59 4.91 10.93 -0.43
C PRO A 59 4.65 9.42 -0.44
N ALA A 60 5.57 8.67 -1.05
CA ALA A 60 5.54 7.22 -1.10
C ALA A 60 6.90 6.66 -0.68
N THR A 61 6.90 5.54 0.04
CA THR A 61 8.11 4.93 0.60
C THR A 61 8.45 3.66 -0.16
N LYS A 62 9.72 3.51 -0.57
CA LYS A 62 10.23 2.26 -1.12
C LYS A 62 10.49 1.25 0.00
N VAL A 63 9.94 0.05 -0.13
CA VAL A 63 10.32 -1.11 0.69
C VAL A 63 11.15 -2.03 -0.17
N THR A 64 12.45 -2.12 0.13
CA THR A 64 13.33 -3.05 -0.57
C THR A 64 13.06 -4.46 -0.09
N VAL A 65 12.76 -5.35 -1.03
CA VAL A 65 12.40 -6.74 -0.77
C VAL A 65 13.54 -7.66 -1.18
N ALA A 66 13.94 -8.54 -0.27
CA ALA A 66 14.85 -9.66 -0.52
C ALA A 66 14.09 -10.99 -0.34
N ALA A 67 14.48 -12.00 -1.13
CA ALA A 67 13.83 -13.30 -1.06
C ALA A 67 13.84 -13.88 0.37
N GLY A 68 12.67 -14.27 0.87
CA GLY A 68 12.50 -14.88 2.19
C GLY A 68 12.38 -13.89 3.36
N ASP A 69 12.48 -12.58 3.13
CA ASP A 69 12.19 -11.60 4.18
C ASP A 69 10.68 -11.46 4.45
N VAL A 70 10.34 -10.70 5.51
CA VAL A 70 8.94 -10.49 5.93
C VAL A 70 8.14 -9.76 4.84
N ALA A 71 8.75 -8.79 4.15
CA ALA A 71 8.09 -8.03 3.09
C ALA A 71 7.84 -8.89 1.85
N HIS A 72 8.77 -9.78 1.51
CA HIS A 72 8.67 -10.78 0.45
C HIS A 72 7.54 -11.74 0.74
N THR A 73 7.50 -12.28 1.96
CA THR A 73 6.43 -13.18 2.42
C THR A 73 5.07 -12.47 2.32
N TYR A 74 4.97 -11.24 2.82
CA TYR A 74 3.74 -10.46 2.72
C TYR A 74 3.25 -10.27 1.28
N ILE A 75 4.12 -9.81 0.36
CA ILE A 75 3.66 -9.55 -1.02
C ILE A 75 3.39 -10.84 -1.82
N THR A 76 4.09 -11.94 -1.52
CA THR A 76 3.98 -13.20 -2.29
C THR A 76 2.96 -14.17 -1.73
N GLN A 77 2.90 -14.34 -0.40
CA GLN A 77 2.02 -15.30 0.26
C GLN A 77 0.70 -14.67 0.67
N ASP A 78 0.72 -13.49 1.31
CA ASP A 78 -0.51 -12.85 1.80
C ASP A 78 -1.27 -12.17 0.64
N LEU A 79 -0.57 -11.41 -0.21
CA LEU A 79 -1.21 -10.69 -1.33
C LEU A 79 -1.25 -11.47 -2.66
N GLY A 80 -0.42 -12.52 -2.78
CA GLY A 80 -0.39 -13.39 -3.96
C GLY A 80 0.26 -12.76 -5.21
N TYR A 81 1.20 -11.83 -5.07
CA TYR A 81 1.89 -11.21 -6.19
C TYR A 81 3.28 -11.80 -6.44
N LEU A 82 3.59 -12.05 -7.70
CA LEU A 82 4.88 -12.57 -8.15
C LEU A 82 5.71 -11.53 -8.93
N GLN A 83 5.18 -10.32 -9.11
CA GLN A 83 5.79 -9.26 -9.91
C GLN A 83 5.90 -7.96 -9.11
N ALA A 84 7.01 -7.25 -9.30
CA ALA A 84 7.24 -5.92 -8.74
C ALA A 84 7.01 -4.80 -9.79
N PRO A 85 6.69 -3.56 -9.39
CA PRO A 85 6.40 -3.15 -8.02
C PRO A 85 5.07 -3.72 -7.52
N VAL A 86 4.98 -4.02 -6.23
CA VAL A 86 3.69 -4.16 -5.54
C VAL A 86 3.45 -2.86 -4.79
N VAL A 87 2.30 -2.24 -4.97
CA VAL A 87 1.95 -1.01 -4.26
C VAL A 87 0.85 -1.34 -3.26
N THR A 88 1.03 -0.90 -2.02
CA THR A 88 -0.02 -0.93 -1.01
C THR A 88 -0.31 0.48 -0.54
N ILE A 89 -1.57 0.72 -0.20
CA ILE A 89 -2.04 2.02 0.24
C ILE A 89 -2.94 1.83 1.44
N ARG A 90 -2.55 2.46 2.53
CA ARG A 90 -3.36 2.51 3.74
C ARG A 90 -4.33 3.67 3.64
N VAL A 91 -5.62 3.34 3.61
CA VAL A 91 -6.68 4.33 3.51
C VAL A 91 -7.71 4.15 4.60
N SER A 92 -8.39 5.25 4.95
CA SER A 92 -9.61 5.21 5.74
C SER A 92 -10.72 5.94 4.98
N PRO A 93 -11.98 5.49 5.13
CA PRO A 93 -13.12 6.25 4.64
C PRO A 93 -13.19 7.63 5.31
N PRO A 94 -13.97 8.58 4.76
CA PRO A 94 -14.24 9.83 5.44
C PRO A 94 -14.74 9.60 6.87
N LYS A 95 -14.31 10.46 7.79
CA LYS A 95 -14.88 10.51 9.14
C LYS A 95 -16.36 10.87 9.01
N THR A 96 -17.23 9.88 9.10
CA THR A 96 -18.60 10.10 9.54
C THR A 96 -18.54 10.33 11.05
N ASP A 97 -19.44 11.13 11.59
CA ASP A 97 -19.40 11.72 12.94
C ASP A 97 -19.44 10.72 14.12
N HIS A 98 -19.27 9.43 13.84
CA HIS A 98 -19.17 8.32 14.77
C HIS A 98 -17.96 7.44 14.41
N ASP A 99 -16.97 7.41 15.30
CA ASP A 99 -15.92 6.41 15.54
C ASP A 99 -15.50 5.49 14.37
N ASN A 100 -14.45 5.84 13.61
CA ASN A 100 -14.03 5.04 12.44
C ASN A 100 -12.51 4.82 12.26
N GLU A 101 -11.68 4.93 13.30
CA GLU A 101 -10.27 4.47 13.18
C GLU A 101 -10.19 2.96 12.83
N HIS A 102 -11.26 2.21 13.12
CA HIS A 102 -11.42 0.78 12.83
C HIS A 102 -11.67 0.41 11.36
N ASN A 103 -11.95 1.37 10.46
CA ASN A 103 -12.27 1.07 9.05
C ASN A 103 -11.07 1.31 8.12
N THR A 104 -9.86 1.16 8.64
CA THR A 104 -8.64 1.24 7.82
C THR A 104 -8.55 0.00 6.94
N GLN A 105 -8.35 0.20 5.64
CA GLN A 105 -8.13 -0.88 4.67
C GLN A 105 -6.84 -0.66 3.90
N ILE A 106 -6.32 -1.77 3.35
CA ILE A 106 -5.17 -1.77 2.45
C ILE A 106 -5.64 -2.04 1.04
N LEU A 107 -5.51 -1.02 0.19
CA LEU A 107 -5.66 -1.19 -1.25
C LEU A 107 -4.33 -1.61 -1.84
N HIS A 108 -4.34 -2.57 -2.76
CA HIS A 108 -3.11 -3.03 -3.38
C HIS A 108 -3.25 -3.42 -4.85
N TRP A 109 -2.13 -3.31 -5.57
CA TRP A 109 -1.97 -3.83 -6.93
C TRP A 109 -0.50 -4.14 -7.22
N ALA A 110 -0.25 -4.80 -8.34
CA ALA A 110 1.10 -5.06 -8.83
C ALA A 110 1.32 -4.50 -10.24
N GLY A 111 2.59 -4.20 -10.55
CA GLY A 111 3.01 -3.55 -11.78
C GLY A 111 2.86 -2.03 -11.79
N VAL A 112 3.51 -1.38 -12.75
CA VAL A 112 3.36 0.06 -12.99
C VAL A 112 2.00 0.32 -13.63
N ASN A 113 1.03 0.77 -12.84
CA ASN A 113 -0.32 1.03 -13.31
C ASN A 113 -0.65 2.54 -13.28
N ARG A 114 -0.44 3.21 -14.40
CA ARG A 114 -0.68 4.67 -14.52
C ARG A 114 -2.14 5.06 -14.31
N TYR A 115 -3.08 4.19 -14.63
CA TYR A 115 -4.50 4.48 -14.44
C TYR A 115 -4.84 4.56 -12.95
N LEU A 116 -4.42 3.55 -12.18
CA LEU A 116 -4.64 3.52 -10.73
C LEU A 116 -3.91 4.65 -10.00
N MET A 117 -2.66 4.91 -10.37
CA MET A 117 -1.90 6.03 -9.79
C MET A 117 -2.56 7.38 -10.08
N GLN A 118 -3.16 7.56 -11.26
CA GLN A 118 -3.92 8.77 -11.58
C GLN A 118 -5.22 8.86 -10.78
N ALA A 119 -5.96 7.76 -10.62
CA ALA A 119 -7.18 7.73 -9.82
C ALA A 119 -6.91 8.16 -8.37
N LEU A 120 -5.85 7.62 -7.77
CA LEU A 120 -5.37 8.03 -6.44
C LEU A 120 -5.02 9.51 -6.35
N SER A 121 -4.33 10.06 -7.35
CA SER A 121 -3.99 11.49 -7.33
C SER A 121 -5.22 12.41 -7.36
N ARG A 122 -6.40 11.89 -7.73
CA ARG A 122 -7.65 12.67 -7.76
C ARG A 122 -8.38 12.72 -6.42
N THR A 123 -8.01 11.90 -5.44
CA THR A 123 -8.65 11.91 -4.12
C THR A 123 -8.01 12.89 -3.13
N HIS A 124 -6.99 13.63 -3.56
CA HIS A 124 -6.23 14.57 -2.73
C HIS A 124 -6.25 16.01 -3.26
N PHE A 125 -7.35 16.42 -3.90
CA PHE A 125 -7.56 17.79 -4.35
C PHE A 125 -8.44 18.59 -3.38
#